data_AF-A0A7W7RJM5-F1
#
_entry.id   AF-A0A7W7RJM5-F1
#
_cell.length_a   1.000
_cell.length_b   1.000
_cell.length_c   1.000
_cell.angle_alpha   90.00
_cell.angle_beta   90.00
_cell.angle_gamma   90.00
#
_symmetry.space_group_name_H-M   'P 1'
#
loop_
_entity.id
_entity.type
_entity.pdbx_description
1 polymer ?
#
loop_
_entity_poly.entity_id
_entity_poly.type
_entity_poly.pdbx_seq_one_letter_code
_entity_poly.pdbx_strand_id
1 'polypeptide(L)'
;MPETIELRATLVQVVKGGEPDECGFSLSDVRSPHALSYFGPGCACGRTVLLFELWERLEHLDLFSRGTDLWLRTVPPDWPDPLPDGATLLEEHTVMVGIG
;
A
#
# COMPACT_ATOMS: atom_id res chain seq x y z
N MET A 1 8.50 8.49 30.31
CA MET A 1 7.03 8.32 30.25
C MET A 1 6.79 7.28 29.18
N PRO A 2 5.91 6.28 29.36
CA PRO A 2 5.59 5.37 28.26
C PRO A 2 4.97 6.20 27.13
N GLU A 3 5.52 6.08 25.93
CA GLU A 3 4.94 6.65 24.72
C GLU A 3 3.53 6.06 24.57
N THR A 4 2.53 6.94 24.47
CA THR A 4 1.16 6.52 24.23
C THR A 4 1.04 6.24 22.74
N ILE A 5 1.03 4.97 22.37
CA ILE A 5 0.83 4.56 20.98
C ILE A 5 -0.65 4.78 20.64
N GLU A 6 -0.92 5.65 19.67
CA GLU A 6 -2.27 5.83 19.13
C GLU A 6 -2.50 4.79 18.04
N LEU A 7 -3.57 4.01 18.16
CA LEU A 7 -3.95 3.01 17.16
C LEU A 7 -5.06 3.58 16.28
N ARG A 8 -4.81 3.66 14.97
CA ARG A 8 -5.78 4.16 13.99
C ARG A 8 -6.13 3.06 12.98
N ALA A 9 -7.42 2.89 12.72
CA ALA A 9 -7.88 2.06 11.61
C ALA A 9 -7.59 2.77 10.28
N THR A 10 -7.04 2.04 9.32
CA THR A 10 -6.70 2.52 7.97
C THR A 10 -7.16 1.48 6.96
N LEU A 11 -7.77 1.93 5.87
CA LEU A 11 -8.08 1.08 4.73
C LEU A 11 -6.86 1.06 3.80
N VAL A 12 -6.42 -0.14 3.44
CA VAL A 12 -5.39 -0.39 2.44
C VAL A 12 -6.09 -0.94 1.21
N GLN A 13 -6.02 -0.20 0.12
CA GLN A 13 -6.67 -0.50 -1.13
C GLN A 13 -5.60 -0.84 -2.18
N VAL A 14 -5.78 -1.95 -2.88
CA VAL A 14 -5.01 -2.29 -4.09
C VAL A 14 -5.81 -1.81 -5.28
N VAL A 15 -5.23 -0.88 -6.04
CA VAL A 15 -5.90 -0.21 -7.15
C VAL A 15 -5.17 -0.51 -8.45
N LYS A 16 -5.92 -0.68 -9.53
CA LYS A 16 -5.43 -0.92 -10.88
C LYS A 16 -5.84 0.20 -11.82
N GLY A 17 -4.90 0.66 -12.66
CA GLY A 17 -5.14 1.72 -13.62
C GLY A 17 -5.35 3.08 -12.97
N GLY A 18 -5.61 4.09 -13.79
CA GLY A 18 -5.61 5.49 -13.35
C GLY A 18 -4.22 5.96 -12.89
N GLU A 19 -4.13 7.20 -12.42
CA GLU A 19 -2.93 7.71 -11.74
C GLU A 19 -3.13 7.63 -10.22
N PRO A 20 -2.08 7.26 -9.45
CA PRO A 20 -2.13 7.33 -7.99
C PRO A 20 -2.47 8.74 -7.50
N ASP A 21 -3.39 8.83 -6.54
CA ASP A 21 -3.71 10.09 -5.86
C ASP A 21 -2.71 10.39 -4.72
N GLU A 22 -2.97 11.46 -3.97
CA GLU A 22 -2.12 11.87 -2.84
C GLU A 22 -2.08 10.84 -1.69
N CYS A 23 -3.02 9.90 -1.68
CA CYS A 23 -3.12 8.84 -0.69
C CYS A 23 -2.49 7.53 -1.15
N GLY A 24 -1.88 7.50 -2.34
CA GLY A 24 -1.31 6.29 -2.90
C GLY A 24 0.06 6.45 -3.55
N PHE A 25 0.63 5.31 -3.94
CA PHE A 25 1.89 5.27 -4.67
C PHE A 25 1.95 4.05 -5.60
N SER A 26 2.60 4.23 -6.74
CA SER A 26 2.80 3.17 -7.74
C SER A 26 3.69 2.05 -7.21
N LEU A 27 3.31 0.80 -7.51
CA LEU A 27 4.13 -0.38 -7.22
C LEU A 27 5.16 -0.66 -8.32
N SER A 28 5.05 0.00 -9.49
CA SER A 28 6.00 -0.16 -10.61
C SER A 28 7.43 0.24 -10.27
N ASP A 29 7.59 1.16 -9.31
CA ASP A 29 8.86 1.82 -8.99
C ASP A 29 9.43 1.40 -7.64
N VAL A 30 8.85 0.36 -7.05
CA VAL A 30 9.29 -0.21 -5.77
C VAL A 30 9.43 -1.72 -5.90
N ARG A 31 10.17 -2.31 -4.96
CA ARG A 31 10.33 -3.77 -4.86
C ARG A 31 9.47 -4.36 -3.75
N SER A 32 9.17 -5.65 -3.91
CA SER A 32 8.57 -6.46 -2.84
C SER A 32 9.40 -6.35 -1.56
N PRO A 33 8.75 -6.19 -0.38
CA PRO A 33 9.41 -6.33 0.91
C PRO A 33 10.07 -7.69 1.13
N HIS A 34 9.62 -8.72 0.42
CA HIS A 34 10.16 -10.08 0.48
C HIS A 34 11.39 -10.27 -0.44
N ALA A 35 11.64 -9.34 -1.35
CA ALA A 35 12.77 -9.44 -2.27
C ALA A 35 14.10 -9.08 -1.58
N LEU A 36 15.00 -10.05 -1.48
CA LEU A 36 16.38 -9.83 -1.08
C LEU A 36 17.13 -9.10 -2.19
N SER A 37 17.34 -7.80 -2.06
CA SER A 37 18.26 -7.07 -2.94
C SER A 37 19.02 -5.96 -2.24
N TYR A 38 20.31 -5.86 -2.56
CA TYR A 38 21.21 -4.78 -2.15
C TYR A 38 21.25 -3.62 -3.16
N PHE A 39 20.69 -3.80 -4.37
CA PHE A 39 20.71 -2.81 -5.46
C PHE A 39 19.36 -2.72 -6.17
N GLY A 40 18.99 -1.54 -6.66
CA GLY A 40 17.73 -1.30 -7.37
C GLY A 40 16.73 -0.41 -6.61
N PRO A 41 15.43 -0.46 -6.97
CA PRO A 41 14.40 0.41 -6.41
C PRO A 41 14.23 0.23 -4.90
N GLY A 42 13.69 1.25 -4.24
CA GLY A 42 13.38 1.20 -2.80
C GLY A 42 12.32 0.14 -2.46
N CYS A 43 12.33 -0.36 -1.23
CA CYS A 43 11.30 -1.27 -0.73
C CYS A 43 9.94 -0.59 -0.67
N ALA A 44 8.87 -1.28 -1.07
CA ALA A 44 7.50 -0.80 -0.89
C ALA A 44 7.17 -0.51 0.58
N CYS A 45 7.76 -1.29 1.50
CA CYS A 45 7.69 -1.07 2.95
C CYS A 45 8.28 0.27 3.42
N GLY A 46 9.13 0.92 2.60
CA GLY A 46 9.63 2.27 2.87
C GLY A 46 8.66 3.38 2.43
N ARG A 47 7.64 3.06 1.64
CA ARG A 47 6.58 4.00 1.20
C ARG A 47 5.37 3.95 2.11
N THR A 48 5.03 2.76 2.61
CA THR A 48 3.93 2.58 3.56
C THR A 48 4.27 1.47 4.55
N VAL A 49 3.93 1.71 5.82
CA VAL A 49 4.17 0.75 6.89
C VAL A 49 2.94 -0.15 6.99
N LEU A 50 3.03 -1.32 6.39
CA LEU A 50 2.04 -2.39 6.51
C LEU A 50 2.64 -3.59 7.24
N LEU A 51 1.77 -4.37 7.86
CA LEU A 51 2.16 -5.66 8.44
C LEU A 51 2.72 -6.58 7.35
N PHE A 52 3.72 -7.37 7.72
CA PHE A 52 4.40 -8.29 6.81
C PHE A 52 3.43 -9.28 6.17
N GLU A 53 2.47 -9.78 6.94
CA GLU A 53 1.44 -10.72 6.51
C GLU A 53 0.50 -10.13 5.45
N LEU A 54 0.29 -8.80 5.47
CA LEU A 54 -0.51 -8.15 4.44
C LEU A 54 0.26 -8.11 3.12
N TRP A 55 1.57 -7.85 3.14
CA TRP A 55 2.39 -7.93 1.93
C TRP A 55 2.37 -9.33 1.31
N GLU A 56 2.57 -10.38 2.13
CA GLU A 56 2.48 -11.78 1.66
C GLU A 56 1.11 -12.07 1.04
N ARG A 57 0.04 -11.63 1.71
CA ARG A 57 -1.32 -11.87 1.22
C ARG A 57 -1.55 -11.25 -0.15
N LEU A 58 -0.98 -10.07 -0.42
CA LEU A 58 -1.18 -9.37 -1.68
C LEU A 58 -0.26 -9.88 -2.81
N GLU A 59 0.76 -10.71 -2.55
CA GLU A 59 1.71 -11.16 -3.58
C GLU A 59 1.04 -11.93 -4.73
N HIS A 60 -0.12 -12.54 -4.50
CA HIS A 60 -0.87 -13.26 -5.53
C HIS A 60 -1.35 -12.36 -6.69
N LEU A 61 -1.33 -11.03 -6.52
CA LEU A 61 -1.70 -10.05 -7.55
C LEU A 61 -0.54 -9.65 -8.47
N ASP A 62 0.65 -10.25 -8.31
CA ASP A 62 1.86 -9.90 -9.07
C ASP A 62 2.19 -8.39 -9.00
N LEU A 63 2.06 -7.87 -7.78
CA LEU A 63 2.10 -6.44 -7.44
C LEU A 63 3.30 -5.69 -8.00
N PHE A 64 4.45 -6.35 -8.11
CA PHE A 64 5.75 -5.73 -8.42
C PHE A 64 6.28 -6.11 -9.79
N SER A 65 5.42 -6.66 -10.66
CA SER A 65 5.78 -6.92 -12.05
C SER A 65 6.21 -5.64 -12.76
N ARG A 66 7.20 -5.78 -13.65
CA ARG A 66 7.76 -4.62 -14.35
C ARG A 66 6.68 -4.00 -15.24
N GLY A 67 6.39 -2.72 -15.03
CA GLY A 67 5.36 -2.00 -15.78
C GLY A 67 3.93 -2.31 -15.35
N THR A 68 3.77 -2.87 -14.14
CA THR A 68 2.47 -2.99 -13.49
C THR A 68 1.75 -1.63 -13.43
N ASP A 69 0.44 -1.66 -13.64
CA ASP A 69 -0.48 -0.53 -13.44
C ASP A 69 -1.12 -0.56 -12.05
N LEU A 70 -0.56 -1.37 -11.14
CA LEU A 70 -1.01 -1.51 -9.77
C LEU A 70 -0.35 -0.48 -8.86
N TRP A 71 -1.17 0.05 -7.96
CA TRP A 71 -0.73 0.98 -6.93
C TRP A 71 -1.48 0.70 -5.62
N LEU A 72 -0.85 1.08 -4.51
CA LEU A 72 -1.49 0.99 -3.20
C LEU A 72 -2.00 2.36 -2.79
N ARG A 73 -3.17 2.37 -2.16
CA ARG A 73 -3.81 3.55 -1.61
C ARG A 73 -4.15 3.30 -0.14
N THR A 74 -3.81 4.25 0.73
CA THR A 74 -4.10 4.17 2.16
C THR A 74 -4.96 5.34 2.59
N VAL A 75 -6.18 5.07 3.07
CA VAL A 75 -7.15 6.12 3.45
C VAL A 75 -7.79 5.82 4.81
N PRO A 76 -8.25 6.85 5.54
CA PRO A 76 -9.08 6.65 6.73
C PRO A 76 -10.41 5.98 6.37
N PRO A 77 -10.96 5.10 7.23
CA PRO A 77 -12.25 4.45 6.98
C PRO A 77 -13.42 5.43 6.93
N ASP A 78 -13.29 6.57 7.63
CA ASP A 78 -14.32 7.60 7.69
C ASP A 78 -14.28 8.56 6.50
N TRP A 79 -13.30 8.39 5.59
CA TRP A 79 -13.09 9.26 4.44
C TRP A 79 -13.03 8.43 3.14
N PRO A 80 -14.20 8.06 2.58
CA PRO A 80 -14.26 7.33 1.32
C PRO A 80 -14.12 8.30 0.15
N ASP A 81 -12.93 8.84 -0.06
CA ASP A 81 -12.67 9.58 -1.30
C ASP A 81 -12.85 8.61 -2.48
N PRO A 82 -13.60 9.01 -3.52
CA PRO A 82 -13.80 8.16 -4.68
C PRO A 82 -12.45 7.80 -5.31
N LEU A 83 -12.41 6.66 -5.97
CA LEU A 83 -11.24 6.31 -6.76
C LEU A 83 -11.03 7.34 -7.89
N PRO A 84 -9.78 7.63 -8.26
CA PRO A 84 -9.48 8.46 -9.42
C PRO A 84 -10.09 7.92 -10.73
N ASP A 85 -10.21 8.79 -11.72
CA ASP A 85 -10.71 8.39 -13.04
C ASP A 85 -9.84 7.29 -13.66
N GLY A 86 -10.48 6.25 -14.18
CA GLY A 86 -9.82 5.09 -14.78
C GLY A 86 -9.20 4.10 -13.79
N ALA A 87 -9.30 4.36 -12.48
CA ALA A 87 -8.87 3.41 -11.45
C ALA A 87 -9.98 2.41 -11.09
N THR A 88 -9.57 1.18 -10.79
CA THR A 88 -10.43 0.09 -10.34
C THR A 88 -9.89 -0.49 -9.04
N LEU A 89 -10.73 -0.61 -8.01
CA LEU A 89 -10.37 -1.26 -6.76
C LEU A 89 -10.36 -2.78 -6.97
N LEU A 90 -9.23 -3.42 -6.70
CA LEU A 90 -9.09 -4.87 -6.76
C LEU A 90 -9.34 -5.52 -5.40
N GLU A 91 -8.71 -4.98 -4.36
CA GLU A 91 -8.84 -5.48 -2.99
C GLU A 91 -8.81 -4.34 -1.98
N GLU A 92 -9.48 -4.55 -0.85
CA GLU A 92 -9.47 -3.65 0.30
C GLU A 92 -9.28 -4.45 1.59
N HIS A 93 -8.41 -3.95 2.46
CA HIS A 93 -8.13 -4.53 3.77
C HIS A 93 -8.14 -3.44 4.83
N THR A 94 -8.89 -3.64 5.92
CA THR A 94 -8.80 -2.78 7.10
C THR A 94 -7.65 -3.23 7.99
N VAL A 95 -6.74 -2.33 8.31
CA VAL A 95 -5.61 -2.56 9.21
C VAL A 95 -5.61 -1.56 10.36
N MET A 96 -4.99 -1.95 11.48
CA MET A 96 -4.70 -1.04 12.58
C MET A 96 -3.24 -0.60 12.49
N VAL A 97 -3.00 0.70 12.34
CA VAL A 97 -1.66 1.28 12.32
C VAL A 97 -1.41 1.97 13.65
N GLY A 98 -0.30 1.62 14.30
CA GLY A 98 0.18 2.33 15.49
C GLY A 98 1.04 3.52 15.09
N ILE A 99 0.73 4.69 15.65
CA ILE A 99 1.51 5.91 15.51
C ILE A 99 2.06 6.23 16.91
N GLY A 100 3.39 6.27 17.02
CA GLY A 100 4.13 6.51 18.26
C GLY A 100 5.18 7.59 18.07
#